data_AF-A0A7W7ZYP4-F1
#
_entry.id   AF-A0A7W7ZYP4-F1
#
_cell.length_a   1.000
_cell.length_b   1.000
_cell.length_c   1.000
_cell.angle_alpha   90.00
_cell.angle_beta   90.00
_cell.angle_gamma   90.00
#
_symmetry.space_group_name_H-M   'P 1'
#
loop_
_entity.id
_entity.type
_entity.pdbx_description
1 polymer ?
#
loop_
_entity_poly.entity_id
_entity_poly.type
_entity_poly.pdbx_seq_one_letter_code
_entity_poly.pdbx_strand_id
1 'polypeptide(L)'
;MTGAEAPRLDVWDLWRKCFTGHSSKEVREYAGRLVPYLMEQLAIPGLPRRALILRLLAEVADGTGALDDFRDPDLPPEPDHAAVARAGMLAALETPIRLLDDPKRKVAIRAAYLLSRLPDGAARSVGPLKARASTGHLDVRAAAVLAVGMLAARENVEWFRSL
;
A
#
# COMPACT_ATOMS: atom_id res chain seq x y z
N MET A 1 32.36 -19.26 13.68
CA MET A 1 30.99 -19.49 14.21
C MET A 1 30.04 -18.58 13.46
N THR A 2 28.99 -19.18 12.94
CA THR A 2 28.06 -18.73 11.91
C THR A 2 27.27 -17.49 12.31
N GLY A 3 27.38 -16.41 11.55
CA GLY A 3 26.46 -15.29 11.62
C GLY A 3 25.10 -15.76 11.12
N ALA A 4 24.20 -16.11 12.02
CA ALA A 4 22.83 -16.44 11.68
C ALA A 4 22.21 -15.22 10.99
N GLU A 5 21.95 -15.35 9.69
CA GLU A 5 21.20 -14.35 8.92
C GLU A 5 19.82 -14.23 9.57
N ALA A 6 19.50 -13.06 10.13
CA ALA A 6 18.21 -12.85 10.79
C ALA A 6 17.08 -13.24 9.82
N PRO A 7 16.05 -13.98 10.27
CA PRO A 7 15.03 -14.50 9.38
C PRO A 7 14.40 -13.37 8.57
N ARG A 8 14.28 -13.57 7.25
CA ARG A 8 13.62 -12.65 6.34
C ARG A 8 12.17 -12.52 6.76
N LEU A 9 11.87 -11.47 7.53
CA LEU A 9 10.51 -11.09 7.87
C LEU A 9 9.75 -10.82 6.56
N ASP A 10 8.74 -11.63 6.31
CA ASP A 10 7.80 -11.39 5.22
C ASP A 10 6.63 -10.51 5.70
N VAL A 11 5.68 -10.26 4.80
CA VAL A 11 4.50 -9.44 5.14
C VAL A 11 3.65 -10.12 6.22
N TRP A 12 3.63 -11.46 6.24
CA TRP A 12 2.89 -12.27 7.21
C TRP A 12 3.52 -12.24 8.60
N ASP A 13 4.83 -12.07 8.72
CA ASP A 13 5.48 -11.89 10.02
C ASP A 13 5.24 -10.50 10.61
N LEU A 14 5.23 -9.46 9.76
CA LEU A 14 4.86 -8.12 10.20
C LEU A 14 3.39 -8.09 10.63
N TRP A 15 2.52 -8.69 9.81
CA TRP A 15 1.11 -8.84 10.08
C TRP A 15 0.88 -9.62 11.39
N ARG A 16 1.46 -10.81 11.55
CA ARG A 16 1.38 -11.58 12.80
C ARG A 16 1.83 -10.74 13.98
N LYS A 17 2.97 -10.05 13.91
CA LYS A 17 3.43 -9.19 15.03
C LYS A 17 2.47 -8.05 15.37
N CYS A 18 1.80 -7.46 14.37
CA CYS A 18 0.81 -6.41 14.59
C CYS A 18 -0.51 -6.95 15.14
N PHE A 19 -0.83 -8.23 14.93
CA PHE A 19 -2.18 -8.77 15.14
C PHE A 19 -2.24 -10.06 15.99
N THR A 20 -1.12 -10.53 16.55
CA THR A 20 -1.12 -11.71 17.43
C THR A 20 -1.96 -11.43 18.66
N GLY A 21 -2.92 -12.30 18.96
CA GLY A 21 -3.83 -12.15 20.10
C GLY A 21 -5.10 -11.35 19.81
N HIS A 22 -5.26 -10.85 18.58
CA HIS A 22 -6.49 -10.21 18.11
C HIS A 22 -7.29 -11.16 17.22
N SER A 23 -8.59 -11.21 17.43
CA SER A 23 -9.55 -11.88 16.55
C SER A 23 -9.59 -11.19 15.19
N SER A 24 -10.03 -11.92 14.16
CA SER A 24 -10.27 -11.35 12.82
C SER A 24 -11.20 -10.13 12.84
N LYS A 25 -12.10 -10.04 13.82
CA LYS A 25 -12.97 -8.88 14.04
C LYS A 25 -12.20 -7.68 14.58
N GLU A 26 -11.33 -7.88 15.57
CA GLU A 26 -10.48 -6.84 16.14
C GLU A 26 -9.44 -6.33 15.13
N VAL A 27 -8.81 -7.22 14.35
CA VAL A 27 -7.91 -6.84 13.25
C VAL A 27 -8.61 -5.93 12.23
N ARG A 28 -9.88 -6.22 11.91
CA ARG A 28 -10.72 -5.41 11.02
C ARG A 28 -11.07 -4.05 11.63
N GLU A 29 -11.52 -4.03 12.89
CA GLU A 29 -11.86 -2.80 13.61
C GLU A 29 -10.63 -1.88 13.79
N TYR A 30 -9.43 -2.47 13.94
CA TYR A 30 -8.19 -1.73 14.05
C TYR A 30 -7.62 -1.27 12.71
N ALA A 31 -7.98 -1.86 11.56
CA ALA A 31 -7.42 -1.49 10.26
C ALA A 31 -7.58 0.00 9.93
N GLY A 32 -8.76 0.58 10.23
CA GLY A 32 -9.01 2.01 10.06
C GLY A 32 -8.19 2.91 10.99
N ARG A 33 -7.86 2.44 12.20
CA ARG A 33 -6.99 3.14 13.17
C ARG A 33 -5.49 2.91 12.90
N LEU A 34 -5.18 1.80 12.23
CA LEU A 34 -3.83 1.38 11.93
C LEU A 34 -3.23 2.17 10.77
N VAL A 35 -4.03 2.61 9.80
CA VAL A 35 -3.55 3.40 8.65
C VAL A 35 -2.82 4.68 9.09
N PRO A 36 -3.39 5.55 9.96
CA PRO A 36 -2.65 6.72 10.47
C PRO A 36 -1.30 6.34 11.11
N TYR A 37 -1.30 5.35 12.00
CA TYR A 37 -0.08 4.88 12.65
C TYR A 37 0.97 4.38 11.64
N LEU A 38 0.58 3.55 10.68
CA LEU A 38 1.48 3.04 9.65
C LEU A 38 2.01 4.16 8.75
N MET A 39 1.19 5.17 8.44
CA MET A 39 1.62 6.35 7.69
C MET A 39 2.63 7.19 8.48
N GLU A 40 2.45 7.34 9.79
CA GLU A 40 3.45 7.98 10.67
C GLU A 40 4.78 7.20 10.67
N GLN A 41 4.72 5.87 10.75
CA GLN A 41 5.92 5.03 10.67
C GLN A 41 6.67 5.21 9.34
N LEU A 42 5.95 5.37 8.22
CA LEU A 42 6.55 5.64 6.92
C LEU A 42 7.32 6.97 6.86
N ALA A 43 6.90 7.96 7.64
CA ALA A 43 7.54 9.27 7.71
C ALA A 43 8.88 9.25 8.47
N ILE A 44 9.18 8.21 9.25
CA ILE A 44 10.43 8.08 10.00
C ILE A 44 11.56 7.65 9.04
N PRO A 45 12.56 8.52 8.77
CA PRO A 45 13.65 8.19 7.86
C PRO A 45 14.45 6.99 8.36
N GLY A 46 14.85 6.11 7.45
CA GLY A 46 15.71 4.98 7.78
C GLY A 46 15.01 3.82 8.50
N LEU A 47 13.77 3.98 8.98
CA LEU A 47 13.02 2.94 9.68
C LEU A 47 13.11 1.61 8.90
N PRO A 48 13.59 0.52 9.53
CA PRO A 48 13.56 -0.80 8.92
C PRO A 48 12.13 -1.14 8.51
N ARG A 49 11.95 -1.80 7.37
CA ARG A 49 10.65 -2.35 6.91
C ARG A 49 9.63 -1.36 6.32
N ARG A 50 9.96 -0.08 6.05
CA ARG A 50 9.05 0.83 5.32
C ARG A 50 8.50 0.23 4.01
N ALA A 51 9.29 -0.57 3.30
CA ALA A 51 8.83 -1.28 2.10
C ALA A 51 7.75 -2.35 2.39
N LEU A 52 7.79 -3.01 3.56
CA LEU A 52 6.75 -3.96 3.98
C LEU A 52 5.49 -3.23 4.40
N ILE A 53 5.62 -2.11 5.11
CA ILE A 53 4.48 -1.26 5.48
C ILE A 53 3.75 -0.76 4.23
N LEU A 54 4.48 -0.24 3.23
CA LEU A 54 3.90 0.18 1.95
C LEU A 54 3.19 -0.98 1.22
N ARG A 55 3.75 -2.19 1.28
CA ARG A 55 3.11 -3.38 0.70
C ARG A 55 1.80 -3.70 1.41
N LEU A 56 1.80 -3.72 2.74
CA LEU A 56 0.61 -3.97 3.55
C LEU A 56 -0.49 -2.95 3.25
N LEU A 57 -0.15 -1.66 3.21
CA LEU A 57 -1.11 -0.61 2.87
C LEU A 57 -1.68 -0.79 1.46
N ALA A 58 -0.85 -1.23 0.49
CA ALA A 58 -1.32 -1.47 -0.87
C ALA A 58 -2.28 -2.68 -0.95
N GLU A 59 -2.02 -3.73 -0.18
CA GLU A 59 -2.90 -4.90 -0.07
C GLU A 59 -4.24 -4.51 0.60
N VAL A 60 -4.21 -3.67 1.63
CA VAL A 60 -5.42 -3.10 2.25
C VAL A 60 -6.20 -2.22 1.28
N ALA A 61 -5.51 -1.39 0.48
CA ALA A 61 -6.15 -0.49 -0.48
C ALA A 61 -6.83 -1.24 -1.63
N ASP A 62 -6.24 -2.34 -2.11
CA ASP A 62 -6.76 -3.11 -3.24
C ASP A 62 -7.96 -3.98 -2.86
N GLY A 63 -8.11 -4.36 -1.59
CA GLY A 63 -9.20 -5.21 -1.10
C GLY A 63 -9.11 -6.69 -1.49
N THR A 64 -8.14 -7.08 -2.32
CA THR A 64 -8.10 -8.36 -3.06
C THR A 64 -7.47 -9.57 -2.35
N GLY A 65 -7.49 -9.66 -1.01
CA GLY A 65 -7.19 -11.00 -0.45
C GLY A 65 -6.80 -11.13 1.00
N ALA A 66 -6.46 -10.05 1.71
CA ALA A 66 -6.26 -10.18 3.15
C ALA A 66 -7.58 -9.99 3.92
N LEU A 67 -8.47 -9.10 3.46
CA LEU A 67 -9.69 -8.73 4.20
C LEU A 67 -10.95 -9.49 3.79
N ASP A 68 -11.02 -10.03 2.57
CA ASP A 68 -12.16 -10.83 2.12
C ASP A 68 -12.23 -12.21 2.82
N ASP A 69 -11.09 -12.83 3.12
CA ASP A 69 -11.03 -14.05 3.98
C ASP A 69 -11.44 -13.77 5.44
N PHE A 70 -11.53 -12.49 5.84
CA PHE A 70 -12.05 -12.08 7.14
C PHE A 70 -13.51 -11.69 7.11
N ARG A 71 -14.21 -11.74 5.96
CA ARG A 71 -15.64 -11.47 5.92
C ARG A 71 -16.40 -12.59 6.64
N ASP A 72 -17.02 -12.23 7.74
CA ASP A 72 -18.03 -13.09 8.37
C ASP A 72 -19.26 -13.08 7.44
N PRO A 73 -19.63 -14.22 6.83
CA PRO A 73 -20.73 -14.28 5.88
C PRO A 73 -22.09 -13.97 6.53
N ASP A 74 -22.18 -14.08 7.86
CA ASP A 74 -23.43 -13.93 8.62
C ASP A 74 -23.65 -12.48 9.12
N LEU A 75 -22.66 -11.60 8.98
CA LEU A 75 -22.79 -10.19 9.35
C LEU A 75 -23.30 -9.34 8.17
N PRO A 76 -24.15 -8.33 8.42
CA PRO A 76 -24.54 -7.37 7.39
C PRO A 76 -23.30 -6.69 6.82
N PRO A 77 -23.32 -6.26 5.54
CA PRO A 77 -22.17 -5.59 4.94
C PRO A 77 -21.81 -4.35 5.76
N GLU A 78 -20.70 -4.41 6.49
CA GLU A 78 -20.13 -3.29 7.22
C GLU A 78 -19.74 -2.18 6.23
N PRO A 79 -19.65 -0.90 6.65
CA PRO A 79 -19.03 0.13 5.82
C PRO A 79 -17.68 -0.39 5.34
N ASP A 80 -17.45 -0.32 4.02
CA ASP A 80 -16.26 -0.90 3.36
C ASP A 80 -14.99 -0.47 4.14
N HIS A 81 -14.44 -1.37 4.95
CA HIS A 81 -13.24 -1.09 5.76
C HIS A 81 -12.08 -0.69 4.89
N ALA A 82 -12.03 -1.21 3.67
CA ALA A 82 -11.07 -0.77 2.68
C ALA A 82 -11.36 0.67 2.24
N ALA A 83 -12.61 1.12 2.17
CA ALA A 83 -12.95 2.53 1.95
C ALA A 83 -12.48 3.44 3.09
N VAL A 84 -12.67 3.05 4.36
CA VAL A 84 -12.16 3.83 5.51
C VAL A 84 -10.63 3.89 5.49
N ALA A 85 -9.98 2.75 5.26
CA ALA A 85 -8.54 2.67 5.14
C ALA A 85 -8.02 3.52 3.97
N ARG A 86 -8.66 3.43 2.78
CA ARG A 86 -8.34 4.27 1.61
C ARG A 86 -8.51 5.75 1.93
N ALA A 87 -9.58 6.16 2.61
CA ALA A 87 -9.79 7.54 3.02
C ALA A 87 -8.63 8.04 3.92
N GLY A 88 -8.20 7.24 4.89
CA GLY A 88 -7.02 7.55 5.72
C GLY A 88 -5.73 7.65 4.89
N MET A 89 -5.54 6.76 3.92
CA MET A 89 -4.37 6.81 3.03
C MET A 89 -4.39 8.05 2.12
N LEU A 90 -5.57 8.44 1.62
CA LEU A 90 -5.76 9.63 0.78
C LEU A 90 -5.53 10.93 1.55
N ALA A 91 -5.85 10.95 2.85
CA ALA A 91 -5.54 12.07 3.74
C ALA A 91 -4.02 12.25 3.94
N ALA A 92 -3.26 11.15 3.92
CA ALA A 92 -1.81 11.14 4.10
C ALA A 92 -1.02 10.87 2.80
N LEU A 93 -1.61 11.16 1.64
CA LEU A 93 -1.07 10.79 0.32
C LEU A 93 0.32 11.37 0.01
N GLU A 94 0.67 12.51 0.62
CA GLU A 94 1.98 13.15 0.45
C GLU A 94 3.14 12.30 0.99
N THR A 95 2.88 11.41 1.95
CA THR A 95 3.91 10.51 2.47
C THR A 95 4.39 9.51 1.41
N PRO A 96 3.53 8.68 0.78
CA PRO A 96 3.98 7.81 -0.31
C PRO A 96 4.48 8.59 -1.54
N ILE A 97 3.97 9.79 -1.84
CA ILE A 97 4.53 10.64 -2.92
C ILE A 97 6.01 10.96 -2.65
N ARG A 98 6.34 11.46 -1.46
CA ARG A 98 7.75 11.75 -1.07
C ARG A 98 8.63 10.50 -1.10
N LEU A 99 8.07 9.33 -0.79
CA LEU A 99 8.83 8.07 -0.78
C LEU A 99 9.19 7.56 -2.18
N LEU A 100 8.69 8.16 -3.27
CA LEU A 100 9.17 7.88 -4.63
C LEU A 100 10.67 8.19 -4.80
N ASP A 101 11.18 9.15 -4.02
CA ASP A 101 12.57 9.58 -4.01
C ASP A 101 13.41 8.93 -2.89
N ASP A 102 12.86 7.91 -2.22
CA ASP A 102 13.59 7.22 -1.15
C ASP A 102 14.87 6.56 -1.69
N PRO A 103 16.03 6.73 -1.01
CA PRO A 103 17.29 6.13 -1.46
C PRO A 103 17.24 4.59 -1.48
N LYS A 104 16.38 3.97 -0.66
CA LYS A 104 16.17 2.52 -0.71
C LYS A 104 15.20 2.20 -1.85
N ARG A 105 15.72 1.70 -2.98
CA ARG A 105 14.93 1.32 -4.17
C ARG A 105 13.65 0.55 -3.89
N LYS A 106 13.69 -0.43 -2.97
CA LYS A 106 12.50 -1.21 -2.57
C LYS A 106 11.38 -0.35 -1.97
N VAL A 107 11.72 0.72 -1.26
CA VAL A 107 10.73 1.66 -0.71
C VAL A 107 10.08 2.45 -1.84
N ALA A 108 10.88 3.04 -2.74
CA ALA A 108 10.38 3.77 -3.90
C ALA A 108 9.45 2.92 -4.80
N ILE A 109 9.85 1.68 -5.10
CA ILE A 109 9.03 0.73 -5.88
C ILE A 109 7.67 0.47 -5.18
N ARG A 110 7.69 0.25 -3.86
CA ARG A 110 6.47 -0.02 -3.10
C ARG A 110 5.60 1.21 -2.91
N ALA A 111 6.20 2.41 -2.89
CA ALA A 111 5.47 3.67 -2.89
C ALA A 111 4.70 3.84 -4.20
N ALA A 112 5.35 3.63 -5.35
CA ALA A 112 4.67 3.62 -6.65
C ALA A 112 3.53 2.59 -6.71
N TYR A 113 3.76 1.40 -6.18
CA TYR A 113 2.73 0.36 -6.11
C TYR A 113 1.52 0.78 -5.25
N LEU A 114 1.73 1.32 -4.04
CA LEU A 114 0.63 1.83 -3.21
C LEU A 114 -0.17 2.92 -3.92
N LEU A 115 0.51 3.88 -4.56
CA LEU A 115 -0.15 4.97 -5.29
C LEU A 115 -1.04 4.43 -6.44
N SER A 116 -0.64 3.35 -7.10
CA SER A 116 -1.45 2.70 -8.15
C SER A 116 -2.75 2.07 -7.63
N ARG A 117 -2.85 1.82 -6.33
CA ARG A 117 -4.04 1.26 -5.65
C ARG A 117 -4.96 2.34 -5.06
N LEU A 118 -4.66 3.62 -5.30
CA LEU A 118 -5.42 4.76 -4.79
C LEU A 118 -5.89 5.64 -5.97
N PRO A 119 -6.86 5.17 -6.79
CA PRO A 119 -7.33 5.91 -7.96
C PRO A 119 -7.90 7.30 -7.61
N ASP A 120 -8.57 7.45 -6.47
CA ASP A 120 -9.08 8.74 -5.99
C ASP A 120 -7.95 9.76 -5.68
N GLY A 121 -6.71 9.29 -5.60
CA GLY A 121 -5.50 10.10 -5.44
C GLY A 121 -4.77 10.42 -6.75
N ALA A 122 -5.25 9.93 -7.90
CA ALA A 122 -4.53 9.99 -9.18
C ALA A 122 -4.13 11.41 -9.58
N ALA A 123 -5.03 12.38 -9.42
CA ALA A 123 -4.76 13.79 -9.75
C ALA A 123 -3.52 14.36 -9.01
N ARG A 124 -3.23 13.86 -7.81
CA ARG A 124 -2.08 14.27 -6.99
C ARG A 124 -0.84 13.40 -7.25
N SER A 125 -1.01 12.13 -7.63
CA SER A 125 0.10 11.17 -7.70
C SER A 125 0.67 10.96 -9.11
N VAL A 126 -0.11 11.17 -10.18
CA VAL A 126 0.33 10.89 -11.57
C VAL A 126 1.52 11.77 -11.99
N GLY A 127 1.52 13.06 -11.63
CA GLY A 127 2.63 13.97 -11.93
C GLY A 127 3.95 13.49 -11.33
N PRO A 128 4.02 13.29 -9.99
CA PRO A 128 5.18 12.70 -9.33
C PRO A 128 5.62 11.34 -9.90
N LEU A 129 4.67 10.46 -10.21
CA LEU A 129 4.97 9.15 -10.83
C LEU A 129 5.61 9.32 -12.21
N LYS A 130 5.12 10.22 -13.06
CA LYS A 130 5.71 10.52 -14.38
C LYS A 130 7.13 11.09 -14.26
N ALA A 131 7.36 11.98 -13.30
CA ALA A 131 8.69 12.51 -13.01
C ALA A 131 9.65 11.38 -12.61
N ARG A 132 9.18 10.46 -11.76
CA ARG A 132 9.98 9.30 -11.33
C ARG A 132 10.24 8.29 -12.44
N ALA A 133 9.28 8.07 -13.34
CA ALA A 133 9.45 7.21 -14.51
C ALA A 133 10.59 7.65 -15.45
N SER A 134 10.97 8.94 -15.39
CA SER A 134 11.97 9.55 -16.26
C SER A 134 13.39 9.57 -15.66
N THR A 135 13.57 9.18 -14.40
CA THR A 135 14.84 9.37 -13.68
C THR A 135 15.21 8.18 -12.78
N GLY A 136 16.51 8.00 -12.51
CA GLY A 136 16.99 6.98 -11.56
C GLY A 136 17.05 5.56 -12.11
N HIS A 137 17.01 4.58 -11.19
CA HIS A 137 17.19 3.17 -11.52
C HIS A 137 16.03 2.59 -12.33
N LEU A 138 16.35 1.64 -13.22
CA LEU A 138 15.40 1.03 -14.15
C LEU A 138 14.21 0.37 -13.45
N ASP A 139 14.43 -0.30 -12.31
CA ASP A 139 13.39 -0.96 -11.51
C ASP A 139 12.38 0.05 -10.93
N VAL A 140 12.87 1.17 -10.40
CA VAL A 140 12.03 2.26 -9.88
C VAL A 140 11.25 2.93 -11.01
N ARG A 141 11.91 3.19 -12.15
CA ARG A 141 11.28 3.77 -13.34
C ARG A 141 10.17 2.87 -13.86
N ALA A 142 10.43 1.57 -14.01
CA ALA A 142 9.45 0.60 -14.45
C ALA A 142 8.25 0.54 -13.51
N ALA A 143 8.47 0.53 -12.19
CA ALA A 143 7.39 0.56 -11.21
C ALA A 143 6.52 1.83 -11.35
N ALA A 144 7.13 2.99 -11.59
CA ALA A 144 6.41 4.23 -11.79
C ALA A 144 5.59 4.25 -13.10
N VAL A 145 6.15 3.73 -14.21
CA VAL A 145 5.42 3.55 -15.47
C VAL A 145 4.22 2.63 -15.29
N LEU A 146 4.42 1.47 -14.65
CA LEU A 146 3.35 0.52 -14.37
C LEU A 146 2.25 1.14 -13.51
N ALA A 147 2.62 1.91 -12.48
CA ALA A 147 1.64 2.60 -11.63
C ALA A 147 0.78 3.60 -12.42
N VAL A 148 1.39 4.39 -13.30
CA VAL A 148 0.65 5.30 -14.20
C VAL A 148 -0.26 4.51 -15.13
N GLY A 149 0.22 3.43 -15.73
CA GLY A 149 -0.59 2.56 -16.60
C GLY A 149 -1.79 1.94 -15.89
N MET A 150 -1.62 1.50 -14.65
CA MET A 150 -2.70 0.95 -13.83
C MET A 150 -3.77 2.01 -13.49
N LEU A 151 -3.35 3.24 -13.16
CA LEU A 151 -4.28 4.33 -12.89
C LEU A 151 -5.07 4.71 -14.15
N ALA A 152 -4.39 4.85 -15.29
CA ALA A 152 -5.05 5.13 -16.57
C ALA A 152 -6.01 4.00 -16.97
N ALA A 153 -5.64 2.73 -16.74
CA ALA A 153 -6.53 1.61 -17.02
C ALA A 153 -7.79 1.64 -16.14
N ARG A 154 -7.66 2.01 -14.86
CA ARG A 154 -8.80 2.16 -13.92
C ARG A 154 -9.75 3.29 -14.33
N GLU A 155 -9.23 4.40 -14.84
CA GLU A 155 -10.06 5.51 -15.37
C GLU A 155 -10.86 5.10 -16.62
N ASN A 156 -10.44 4.06 -17.33
CA ASN A 156 -11.04 3.62 -18.59
C ASN A 156 -11.76 2.27 -18.48
N VAL A 157 -12.14 1.83 -17.27
CA VAL A 157 -12.78 0.51 -17.04
C VAL A 157 -14.05 0.33 -17.85
N GLU A 158 -14.92 1.34 -17.94
CA GLU A 158 -16.17 1.22 -18.70
C GLU A 158 -15.93 1.06 -20.20
N TRP A 159 -14.91 1.73 -20.74
CA TRP A 159 -14.49 1.51 -22.13
C TRP A 159 -14.02 0.06 -22.35
N PHE A 160 -13.15 -0.47 -21.48
CA PHE A 160 -12.72 -1.87 -21.56
C PHE A 160 -13.86 -2.88 -21.41
N ARG A 161 -14.89 -2.58 -20.62
CA ARG A 161 -16.10 -3.42 -20.47
C ARG A 161 -16.99 -3.43 -21.72
N SER A 162 -16.84 -2.45 -22.61
CA SER A 162 -17.63 -2.31 -23.83
C SER A 162 -16.99 -2.95 -25.08
N LEU A 163 -15.75 -3.45 -24.96
CA LEU A 163 -15.06 -4.24 -26.00
C LEU A 163 -15.62 -5.66 -26.06
#